data_AF-T1D6G0-F1
#
_entry.id   AF-T1D6G0-F1
#
_cell.length_a   1.000
_cell.length_b   1.000
_cell.length_c   1.000
_cell.angle_alpha   90.00
_cell.angle_beta   90.00
_cell.angle_gamma   90.00
#
_symmetry.space_group_name_H-M   'P 1'
#
loop_
_entity.id
_entity.type
_entity.pdbx_description
1 polymer ?
#
loop_
_entity_poly.entity_id
_entity_poly.type
_entity_poly.pdbx_seq_one_letter_code
_entity_poly.pdbx_strand_id
1 'polypeptide(L)'
;MLRKLAVAVILLCSMALICNAEDTEPCPAPPKHYAELGCMPIKDEGHRCPNRYECPQLTDRDGQKCYFNGNIYEPGTSLSQSDQELVSCSPACRCLNYTSDDSCVYQYKPAGCCSSGKVCGKEMDKLAECYLDGEKYLEGQKMYPNEESCYSCHCQKGFDNSTIVGNPNCREINCGIELHNAGRVAQGCIPIYFGTDRCCPISWRCPDDADTVIVEGRLDVDVSVDPKMKCTFGKLNLNVGDGVS
;
A
#
# COMPACT_ATOMS: atom_id res chain seq x y z
N MET A 1 -37.20 -56.01 38.53
CA MET A 1 -38.60 -55.52 38.60
C MET A 1 -38.63 -54.36 39.60
N LEU A 2 -38.42 -53.11 39.15
CA LEU A 2 -39.40 -52.15 38.63
C LEU A 2 -40.16 -51.36 39.73
N ARG A 3 -39.75 -50.09 39.94
CA ARG A 3 -40.55 -48.84 40.17
C ARG A 3 -39.68 -47.80 40.88
N LYS A 4 -38.97 -46.93 40.13
CA LYS A 4 -39.37 -45.57 39.68
C LYS A 4 -39.69 -44.60 40.83
N LEU A 5 -38.83 -43.60 41.04
CA LEU A 5 -39.07 -42.14 40.92
C LEU A 5 -38.17 -41.37 41.89
N ALA A 6 -37.15 -40.70 41.35
CA ALA A 6 -36.72 -39.36 41.75
C ALA A 6 -35.62 -38.90 40.77
N VAL A 7 -36.06 -38.51 39.57
CA VAL A 7 -35.27 -37.68 38.65
C VAL A 7 -35.40 -36.26 39.18
N ALA A 8 -34.34 -35.71 39.79
CA ALA A 8 -34.18 -34.27 39.92
C ALA A 8 -32.73 -33.91 40.29
N VAL A 9 -32.23 -32.85 39.65
CA VAL A 9 -31.01 -32.10 39.93
C VAL A 9 -29.70 -32.67 39.36
N ILE A 10 -29.64 -32.79 38.03
CA ILE A 10 -28.40 -32.52 37.28
C ILE A 10 -28.74 -31.43 36.28
N LEU A 11 -28.68 -30.17 36.71
CA LEU A 11 -28.63 -29.03 35.81
C LEU A 11 -27.93 -27.87 36.51
N LEU A 12 -27.08 -27.18 35.75
CA LEU A 12 -26.46 -25.88 36.03
C LEU A 12 -25.12 -25.89 36.77
N CYS A 13 -24.10 -26.43 36.09
CA CYS A 13 -22.77 -25.82 36.12
C CYS A 13 -22.09 -25.91 34.75
N SER A 14 -22.82 -25.60 33.68
CA SER A 14 -22.20 -25.07 32.46
C SER A 14 -21.91 -23.60 32.72
N MET A 15 -20.88 -23.33 33.53
CA MET A 15 -20.27 -22.01 33.59
C MET A 15 -19.79 -21.70 32.18
N ALA A 16 -20.40 -20.68 31.62
CA ALA A 16 -20.09 -20.08 30.35
C ALA A 16 -18.61 -19.71 30.32
N LEU A 17 -17.78 -20.59 29.75
CA LEU A 17 -16.61 -20.17 29.00
C LEU A 17 -17.13 -19.52 27.72
N ILE A 18 -17.65 -18.30 27.87
CA ILE A 18 -17.58 -17.32 26.78
C ILE A 18 -16.09 -17.01 26.73
N CYS A 19 -15.37 -17.79 25.93
CA CYS A 19 -14.10 -17.34 25.41
C CYS A 19 -14.41 -16.03 24.69
N ASN A 20 -14.06 -14.91 25.32
CA ASN A 20 -13.79 -13.70 24.56
C ASN A 20 -12.70 -14.11 23.57
N ALA A 21 -13.11 -14.42 22.34
CA ALA A 21 -12.22 -14.30 21.21
C ALA A 21 -11.89 -12.81 21.15
N GLU A 22 -10.87 -12.40 21.90
CA GLU A 22 -10.15 -11.20 21.55
C GLU A 22 -9.64 -11.48 20.14
N ASP A 23 -10.28 -10.86 19.14
CA ASP A 23 -9.85 -10.94 17.76
C ASP A 23 -8.37 -10.52 17.73
N THR A 24 -7.47 -11.50 17.63
CA THR A 24 -6.01 -11.31 17.68
C THR A 24 -5.44 -10.86 16.34
N GLU A 25 -6.28 -10.65 15.32
CA GLU A 25 -5.79 -10.24 14.01
C GLU A 25 -5.16 -8.84 14.10
N PRO A 26 -4.04 -8.57 13.42
CA PRO A 26 -3.52 -7.23 13.30
C PRO A 26 -4.49 -6.35 12.48
N CYS A 27 -4.49 -5.03 12.74
CA CYS A 27 -5.24 -4.11 11.91
C CYS A 27 -4.66 -4.06 10.49
N PRO A 28 -5.50 -3.88 9.45
CA PRO A 28 -5.01 -3.75 8.09
C PRO A 28 -4.08 -2.53 8.00
N ALA A 29 -2.99 -2.67 7.25
CA ALA A 29 -2.09 -1.57 6.97
C ALA A 29 -2.84 -0.42 6.28
N PRO A 30 -2.49 0.83 6.57
CA PRO A 30 -3.08 1.97 5.87
C PRO A 30 -2.83 1.84 4.36
N PRO A 31 -3.78 2.23 3.50
CA PRO A 31 -3.49 2.41 2.10
C PRO A 31 -2.26 3.30 1.91
N LYS A 32 -1.39 2.91 0.98
CA LYS A 32 -0.05 3.50 0.85
C LYS A 32 -0.04 5.02 0.70
N HIS A 33 -1.05 5.59 0.04
CA HIS A 33 -1.16 7.03 -0.11
C HIS A 33 -1.33 7.77 1.23
N TYR A 34 -2.08 7.23 2.18
CA TYR A 34 -2.19 7.85 3.50
C TYR A 34 -0.84 7.82 4.23
N ALA A 35 -0.12 6.70 4.15
CA ALA A 35 1.18 6.55 4.78
C ALA A 35 2.23 7.51 4.16
N GLU A 36 2.35 7.55 2.83
CA GLU A 36 3.34 8.41 2.15
C GLU A 36 3.03 9.90 2.26
N LEU A 37 1.75 10.28 2.33
CA LEU A 37 1.34 11.67 2.52
C LEU A 37 1.47 12.13 3.99
N GLY A 38 1.92 11.25 4.89
CA GLY A 38 2.08 11.55 6.31
C GLY A 38 0.75 11.74 7.05
N CYS A 39 -0.34 11.16 6.53
CA CYS A 39 -1.64 11.21 7.18
C CYS A 39 -1.65 10.34 8.44
N MET A 40 -2.29 10.85 9.49
CA MET A 40 -2.34 10.18 10.78
C MET A 40 -3.61 9.32 10.88
N PRO A 41 -3.50 8.02 11.20
CA PRO A 41 -4.66 7.20 11.48
C PRO A 41 -5.32 7.64 12.78
N ILE A 42 -6.64 7.81 12.76
CA ILE A 42 -7.44 8.09 13.95
C ILE A 42 -8.33 6.88 14.26
N LYS A 43 -8.32 6.49 15.54
CA LYS A 43 -9.17 5.43 16.09
C LYS A 43 -10.15 6.06 17.07
N ASP A 44 -11.39 6.22 16.65
CA ASP A 44 -12.44 6.73 17.52
C ASP A 44 -12.87 5.65 18.54
N GLU A 45 -13.56 6.08 19.60
CA GLU A 45 -14.04 5.19 20.65
C GLU A 45 -14.93 4.08 20.07
N GLY A 46 -14.81 2.86 20.60
CA GLY A 46 -15.55 1.68 20.13
C GLY A 46 -14.98 1.03 18.87
N HIS A 47 -14.00 1.62 18.17
CA HIS A 47 -13.36 1.00 17.02
C HIS A 47 -12.10 0.21 17.41
N ARG A 48 -11.96 -1.00 16.86
CA ARG A 48 -10.76 -1.84 17.06
C ARG A 48 -9.54 -1.30 16.29
N CYS A 49 -9.78 -0.85 15.06
CA CYS A 49 -8.77 -0.34 14.15
C CYS A 49 -9.06 1.12 13.78
N PRO A 50 -8.06 1.85 13.26
CA PRO A 50 -8.29 3.20 12.74
C PRO A 50 -9.42 3.22 11.72
N ASN A 51 -10.38 4.11 11.93
CA ASN A 51 -11.58 4.24 11.10
C ASN A 51 -11.54 5.48 10.19
N ARG A 52 -10.62 6.42 10.42
CA ARG A 52 -10.41 7.60 9.58
C ARG A 52 -8.96 8.06 9.60
N TYR A 53 -8.60 8.96 8.68
CA TYR A 53 -7.27 9.54 8.58
C TYR A 53 -7.36 11.06 8.56
N GLU A 54 -6.45 11.72 9.27
CA GLU A 54 -6.28 13.17 9.22
C GLU A 54 -4.99 13.51 8.47
N CYS A 55 -5.12 14.33 7.42
CA CYS A 55 -4.02 14.73 6.54
C CYS A 55 -3.75 16.25 6.63
N PRO A 56 -3.47 16.83 7.81
CA PRO A 56 -3.35 18.28 7.99
C PRO A 56 -2.22 18.88 7.15
N GLN A 57 -1.18 18.08 6.89
CA GLN A 57 -0.05 18.51 6.09
C GLN A 57 -0.40 18.78 4.63
N LEU A 58 -1.57 18.40 4.11
CA LEU A 58 -1.94 18.59 2.70
C LEU A 58 -2.70 19.90 2.44
N THR A 59 -3.51 20.36 3.40
CA THR A 59 -4.38 21.54 3.22
C THR A 59 -3.63 22.85 3.39
N ASP A 60 -2.55 22.85 4.15
CA ASP A 60 -1.84 24.06 4.58
C ASP A 60 -0.50 24.25 3.82
N ARG A 61 -0.33 23.58 2.68
CA ARG A 61 0.91 23.62 1.90
C ARG A 61 1.05 24.92 1.12
N ASP A 62 2.28 25.41 1.07
CA ASP A 62 2.67 26.46 0.13
C ASP A 62 2.73 25.87 -1.28
N GLY A 63 1.83 26.28 -2.16
CA GLY A 63 1.78 25.84 -3.56
C GLY A 63 3.02 26.20 -4.39
N GLN A 64 3.95 27.00 -3.83
CA GLN A 64 5.24 27.31 -4.43
C GLN A 64 6.38 26.42 -3.94
N LYS A 65 6.11 25.47 -3.02
CA LYS A 65 7.12 24.53 -2.51
C LYS A 65 6.82 23.11 -2.93
N CYS A 66 7.87 22.30 -2.98
CA CYS A 66 7.76 20.86 -3.18
C CYS A 66 7.84 20.17 -1.82
N TYR A 67 6.99 19.18 -1.61
CA TYR A 67 6.96 18.38 -0.39
C TYR A 67 7.29 16.95 -0.78
N PHE A 68 8.15 16.29 -0.01
CA PHE A 68 8.43 14.88 -0.22
C PHE A 68 8.93 14.25 1.07
N ASN A 69 8.30 13.15 1.49
CA ASN A 69 8.76 12.34 2.62
C ASN A 69 8.91 13.17 3.92
N GLY A 70 8.00 14.12 4.13
CA GLY A 70 8.02 15.06 5.26
C GLY A 70 9.00 16.23 5.13
N ASN A 71 9.81 16.27 4.07
CA ASN A 71 10.75 17.36 3.79
C ASN A 71 10.14 18.41 2.86
N ILE A 72 10.63 19.65 2.97
CA ILE A 72 10.21 20.79 2.15
C ILE A 72 11.39 21.23 1.27
N TYR A 73 11.13 21.37 -0.03
CA TYR A 73 12.12 21.68 -1.06
C TYR A 73 11.70 22.91 -1.87
N GLU A 74 12.69 23.70 -2.28
CA GLU A 74 12.48 24.81 -3.23
C GLU A 74 12.41 24.27 -4.67
N PRO A 75 11.53 24.80 -5.53
CA PRO A 75 11.45 24.38 -6.92
C PRO A 75 12.80 24.47 -7.64
N GLY A 76 13.12 23.44 -8.44
CA GLY A 76 14.38 23.36 -9.19
C GLY A 76 15.59 22.88 -8.38
N THR A 77 15.45 22.67 -7.07
CA THR A 77 16.50 22.06 -6.24
C THR A 77 16.47 20.54 -6.34
N SER A 78 17.59 19.90 -6.01
CA SER A 78 17.68 18.44 -5.90
C SER A 78 17.19 17.98 -4.52
N LEU A 79 16.56 16.80 -4.49
CA LEU A 79 16.22 16.14 -3.23
C LEU A 79 17.50 15.84 -2.41
N SER A 80 17.35 15.62 -1.10
CA SER A 80 18.44 15.08 -0.29
C SER A 80 18.87 13.71 -0.84
N GLN A 81 20.12 13.29 -0.58
CA GLN A 81 20.62 12.01 -1.07
C GLN A 81 19.74 10.83 -0.60
N SER A 82 19.29 10.86 0.66
CA SER A 82 18.38 9.85 1.21
C SER A 82 17.05 9.80 0.47
N ASP A 83 16.46 10.95 0.16
CA ASP A 83 15.18 11.00 -0.56
C ASP A 83 15.32 10.58 -2.03
N GLN A 84 16.45 10.89 -2.68
CA GLN A 84 16.75 10.39 -4.04
C GLN A 84 16.83 8.86 -4.07
N GLU A 85 17.37 8.24 -3.02
CA GLU A 85 17.52 6.78 -2.91
C GLU A 85 16.16 6.08 -2.70
N LEU A 86 15.18 6.75 -2.08
CA LEU A 86 13.82 6.22 -1.90
C LEU A 86 13.04 6.10 -3.22
N VAL A 87 13.23 7.07 -4.11
CA VAL A 87 12.50 7.20 -5.38
C VAL A 87 13.44 7.21 -6.57
N SER A 88 14.27 6.17 -6.66
CA SER A 88 15.27 6.02 -7.73
C SER A 88 14.69 6.06 -9.16
N CYS A 89 13.36 6.04 -9.32
CA CYS A 89 12.66 6.19 -10.60
C CYS A 89 12.34 7.65 -11.00
N SER A 90 12.73 8.65 -10.21
CA SER A 90 12.74 10.05 -10.66
C SER A 90 13.86 10.24 -11.72
N PRO A 91 13.60 10.98 -12.82
CA PRO A 91 14.11 10.64 -14.16
C PRO A 91 15.64 10.74 -14.29
N ALA A 92 16.30 9.58 -14.19
CA ALA A 92 17.69 9.38 -14.62
C ALA A 92 17.86 8.15 -15.53
N CYS A 93 16.76 7.61 -16.06
CA CYS A 93 16.81 6.54 -17.03
C CYS A 93 17.24 7.06 -18.40
N ARG A 94 18.29 6.46 -18.97
CA ARG A 94 18.72 6.71 -20.35
C ARG A 94 18.07 5.68 -21.26
N CYS A 95 17.62 6.10 -22.43
CA CYS A 95 17.17 5.18 -23.47
C CYS A 95 18.37 4.32 -23.89
N LEU A 96 18.32 3.01 -23.60
CA LEU A 96 19.18 2.03 -24.22
C LEU A 96 18.34 1.30 -25.27
N ASN A 97 18.94 0.96 -26.41
CA ASN A 97 18.28 0.14 -27.41
C ASN A 97 18.17 -1.30 -26.86
N TYR A 98 17.07 -1.57 -26.15
CA TYR A 98 16.77 -2.87 -25.56
C TYR A 98 16.00 -3.71 -26.58
N THR A 99 16.70 -4.42 -27.46
CA THR A 99 16.12 -5.63 -28.02
C THR A 99 16.00 -6.63 -26.86
N SER A 100 14.78 -7.12 -26.58
CA SER A 100 14.57 -8.26 -25.68
C SER A 100 15.49 -9.38 -26.15
N ASP A 101 16.54 -9.61 -25.40
CA ASP A 101 17.55 -10.60 -25.70
C ASP A 101 17.45 -11.64 -24.59
N ASP A 102 16.68 -12.68 -24.86
CA ASP A 102 16.42 -13.78 -23.93
C ASP A 102 17.73 -14.53 -23.58
N SER A 103 18.84 -14.24 -24.27
CA SER A 103 20.18 -14.72 -23.92
C SER A 103 20.90 -13.89 -22.85
N CYS A 104 20.20 -12.93 -22.22
CA CYS A 104 20.76 -12.03 -21.22
C CYS A 104 19.85 -11.83 -19.99
N VAL A 105 20.46 -11.68 -18.82
CA VAL A 105 19.83 -11.28 -17.55
C VAL A 105 20.23 -9.85 -17.21
N TYR A 106 19.24 -8.98 -17.06
CA TYR A 106 19.46 -7.60 -16.62
C TYR A 106 19.79 -7.51 -15.13
N GLN A 107 20.77 -6.68 -14.80
CA GLN A 107 21.31 -6.52 -13.46
C GLN A 107 20.86 -5.19 -12.85
N TYR A 108 20.14 -5.26 -11.75
CA TYR A 108 19.62 -4.08 -11.05
C TYR A 108 20.44 -3.77 -9.80
N LYS A 109 20.39 -2.52 -9.36
CA LYS A 109 20.88 -2.15 -8.03
C LYS A 109 19.74 -2.29 -7.02
N PRO A 110 20.02 -2.57 -5.73
CA PRO A 110 18.99 -2.70 -4.70
C PRO A 110 18.02 -1.53 -4.61
N ALA A 111 18.44 -0.30 -4.92
CA ALA A 111 17.56 0.88 -5.02
C ALA A 111 17.22 1.27 -6.47
N GLY A 112 17.93 0.75 -7.47
CA GLY A 112 17.94 1.26 -8.85
C GLY A 112 16.64 1.03 -9.63
N CYS A 113 16.13 2.07 -10.29
CA CYS A 113 15.00 1.95 -11.22
C CYS A 113 15.39 1.19 -12.49
N CYS A 114 16.40 1.71 -13.18
CA CYS A 114 16.89 1.17 -14.44
C CYS A 114 17.96 0.09 -14.21
N SER A 115 18.07 -0.81 -15.18
CA SER A 115 19.16 -1.78 -15.19
C SER A 115 20.50 -1.07 -15.24
N SER A 116 21.46 -1.57 -14.46
CA SER A 116 22.84 -1.10 -14.45
C SER A 116 23.75 -1.88 -15.41
N GLY A 117 23.25 -2.99 -15.98
CA GLY A 117 24.01 -3.83 -16.90
C GLY A 117 23.25 -5.10 -17.29
N LYS A 118 23.92 -6.00 -17.99
CA LYS A 118 23.40 -7.33 -18.30
C LYS A 118 24.50 -8.38 -18.31
N VAL A 119 24.15 -9.60 -17.93
CA VAL A 119 25.01 -10.79 -18.03
C VAL A 119 24.40 -11.69 -19.11
N CYS A 120 25.20 -12.12 -20.08
CA CYS A 120 24.69 -12.85 -21.25
C CYS A 120 25.42 -14.17 -21.47
N GLY A 121 24.76 -15.10 -22.17
CA GLY A 121 25.32 -16.38 -22.57
C GLY A 121 25.78 -17.22 -21.38
N LYS A 122 26.90 -17.93 -21.53
CA LYS A 122 27.41 -18.89 -20.52
C LYS A 122 27.78 -18.27 -19.18
N GLU A 123 27.94 -16.95 -19.10
CA GLU A 123 28.19 -16.28 -17.83
C GLU A 123 26.97 -16.28 -16.91
N MET A 124 25.76 -16.49 -17.47
CA MET A 124 24.54 -16.64 -16.69
C MET A 124 24.55 -17.92 -15.83
N ASP A 125 25.24 -18.97 -16.26
CA ASP A 125 25.34 -20.24 -15.53
C ASP A 125 26.07 -20.10 -14.17
N LYS A 126 26.74 -18.95 -13.95
CA LYS A 126 27.45 -18.62 -12.70
C LYS A 126 26.59 -17.82 -11.73
N LEU A 127 25.43 -17.31 -12.16
CA LEU A 127 24.54 -16.51 -11.33
C LEU A 127 23.85 -17.40 -10.29
N ALA A 128 23.72 -16.89 -9.07
CA ALA A 128 22.90 -17.57 -8.07
C ALA A 128 21.43 -17.63 -8.50
N GLU A 129 20.74 -18.69 -8.12
CA GLU A 129 19.29 -18.82 -8.31
C GLU A 129 18.54 -18.39 -7.04
N CYS A 130 17.43 -17.68 -7.22
CA CYS A 130 16.48 -17.36 -6.18
C CYS A 130 15.10 -17.89 -6.57
N TYR A 131 14.26 -18.14 -5.57
CA TYR A 131 12.88 -18.55 -5.80
C TYR A 131 11.95 -17.61 -5.03
N LEU A 132 10.86 -17.18 -5.66
CA LEU A 132 9.80 -16.38 -5.03
C LEU A 132 8.47 -16.80 -5.65
N ASP A 133 7.47 -17.13 -4.83
CA ASP A 133 6.13 -17.55 -5.28
C ASP A 133 6.11 -18.69 -6.32
N GLY A 134 7.07 -19.62 -6.20
CA GLY A 134 7.23 -20.74 -7.14
C GLY A 134 7.95 -20.40 -8.44
N GLU A 135 8.26 -19.12 -8.68
CA GLU A 135 9.01 -18.64 -9.84
C GLU A 135 10.52 -18.61 -9.56
N LYS A 136 11.31 -18.94 -10.59
CA LYS A 136 12.78 -18.92 -10.52
C LYS A 136 13.33 -17.61 -11.07
N TYR A 137 14.25 -17.01 -10.32
CA TYR A 137 14.98 -15.81 -10.69
C TYR A 137 16.49 -16.05 -10.64
N LEU A 138 17.23 -15.27 -11.42
CA LEU A 138 18.69 -15.24 -11.45
C LEU A 138 19.20 -13.99 -10.74
N GLU A 139 20.38 -14.11 -10.13
CA GLU A 139 21.05 -13.04 -9.42
C GLU A 139 21.09 -11.75 -10.24
N GLY A 140 20.74 -10.64 -9.60
CA GLY A 140 20.60 -9.34 -10.26
C GLY A 140 19.18 -8.96 -10.66
N GLN A 141 18.24 -9.91 -10.72
CA GLN A 141 16.86 -9.61 -11.09
C GLN A 141 16.06 -8.99 -9.94
N LYS A 142 15.07 -8.16 -10.31
CA LYS A 142 14.01 -7.73 -9.40
C LYS A 142 12.91 -8.79 -9.37
N MET A 143 12.34 -8.99 -8.19
CA MET A 143 11.26 -9.93 -7.92
C MET A 143 10.15 -9.19 -7.18
N TYR A 144 8.88 -9.51 -7.47
CA TYR A 144 7.73 -8.84 -6.89
C TYR A 144 6.82 -9.92 -6.28
N PRO A 145 6.67 -9.96 -4.94
CA PRO A 145 5.79 -10.90 -4.28
C PRO A 145 4.33 -10.65 -4.65
N ASN A 146 3.54 -11.71 -4.76
CA ASN A 146 2.11 -11.61 -5.07
C ASN A 146 1.28 -11.14 -3.86
N GLU A 147 1.58 -11.65 -2.66
CA GLU A 147 0.84 -11.33 -1.43
C GLU A 147 1.32 -10.00 -0.81
N GLU A 148 2.64 -9.87 -0.58
CA GLU A 148 3.26 -8.62 -0.15
C GLU A 148 3.55 -7.70 -1.34
N SER A 149 2.52 -7.39 -2.12
CA SER A 149 2.57 -6.62 -3.36
C SER A 149 3.22 -5.24 -3.23
N CYS A 150 3.34 -4.75 -2.00
CA CYS A 150 4.00 -3.49 -1.70
C CYS A 150 5.50 -3.59 -1.42
N TYR A 151 6.09 -4.74 -1.73
CA TYR A 151 7.51 -4.99 -1.64
C TYR A 151 8.10 -5.29 -3.02
N SER A 152 9.36 -4.93 -3.16
CA SER A 152 10.20 -5.40 -4.26
C SER A 152 11.41 -6.07 -3.65
N CYS A 153 11.71 -7.27 -4.12
CA CYS A 153 12.88 -8.02 -3.72
C CYS A 153 13.93 -8.01 -4.84
N HIS A 154 15.18 -8.22 -4.46
CA HIS A 154 16.29 -8.35 -5.38
C HIS A 154 16.92 -9.73 -5.22
N CYS A 155 17.02 -10.49 -6.31
CA CYS A 155 17.68 -11.79 -6.25
C CYS A 155 19.18 -11.59 -5.97
N GLN A 156 19.61 -12.09 -4.82
CA GLN A 156 20.99 -12.08 -4.36
C GLN A 156 21.35 -13.48 -3.90
N LYS A 157 22.64 -13.80 -3.93
CA LYS A 157 23.12 -15.08 -3.41
C LYS A 157 22.70 -15.27 -1.95
N GLY A 158 22.04 -16.39 -1.67
CA GLY A 158 21.53 -16.71 -0.32
C GLY A 158 20.20 -16.04 0.01
N PHE A 159 19.44 -15.59 -0.99
CA PHE A 159 18.07 -15.13 -0.80
C PHE A 159 17.22 -16.21 -0.11
N ASP A 160 16.67 -15.85 1.04
CA ASP A 160 15.68 -16.64 1.76
C ASP A 160 14.31 -16.00 1.53
N ASN A 161 13.34 -16.77 1.06
CA ASN A 161 11.98 -16.31 0.79
C ASN A 161 11.00 -16.64 1.92
N SER A 162 11.48 -17.14 3.06
CA SER A 162 10.66 -17.49 4.23
C SER A 162 9.88 -16.32 4.79
N THR A 163 10.36 -15.08 4.59
CA THR A 163 9.67 -13.85 4.97
C THR A 163 10.05 -12.73 4.01
N ILE A 164 9.07 -11.94 3.56
CA ILE A 164 9.31 -10.74 2.74
C ILE A 164 9.54 -9.51 3.62
N VAL A 165 8.65 -9.30 4.59
CA VAL A 165 8.76 -8.17 5.52
C VAL A 165 9.98 -8.36 6.43
N GLY A 166 10.87 -7.37 6.46
CA GLY A 166 12.12 -7.42 7.23
C GLY A 166 13.27 -8.17 6.55
N ASN A 167 13.06 -8.68 5.33
CA ASN A 167 14.12 -9.32 4.56
C ASN A 167 15.13 -8.28 4.04
N PRO A 168 16.44 -8.47 4.22
CA PRO A 168 17.45 -7.50 3.77
C PRO A 168 17.51 -7.35 2.24
N ASN A 169 17.00 -8.32 1.49
CA ASN A 169 16.94 -8.29 0.03
C ASN A 169 15.61 -7.75 -0.50
N CYS A 170 14.64 -7.50 0.37
CA CYS A 170 13.35 -6.92 0.01
C CYS A 170 13.22 -5.53 0.61
N ARG A 171 12.52 -4.66 -0.09
CA ARG A 171 12.25 -3.31 0.37
C ARG A 171 10.83 -2.93 0.02
N GLU A 172 10.24 -2.17 0.91
CA GLU A 172 8.93 -1.58 0.66
C GLU A 172 9.05 -0.61 -0.53
N ILE A 173 8.07 -0.67 -1.43
CA ILE A 173 7.98 0.22 -2.57
C ILE A 173 7.61 1.62 -2.04
N ASN A 174 8.29 2.65 -2.55
CA ASN A 174 7.86 4.04 -2.41
C ASN A 174 7.23 4.47 -3.73
N CYS A 175 5.94 4.80 -3.71
CA CYS A 175 5.17 5.20 -4.88
C CYS A 175 5.49 6.61 -5.35
N GLY A 176 6.24 7.39 -4.55
CA GLY A 176 6.66 8.74 -4.86
C GLY A 176 5.48 9.67 -5.08
N ILE A 177 4.39 9.51 -4.30
CA ILE A 177 3.11 10.18 -4.57
C ILE A 177 3.29 11.70 -4.62
N GLU A 178 4.02 12.28 -3.69
CA GLU A 178 4.24 13.72 -3.68
C GLU A 178 5.14 14.19 -4.85
N LEU A 179 6.06 13.37 -5.33
CA LEU A 179 6.92 13.72 -6.46
C LEU A 179 6.20 13.63 -7.80
N HIS A 180 5.40 12.58 -7.98
CA HIS A 180 4.76 12.28 -9.26
C HIS A 180 3.35 12.86 -9.37
N ASN A 181 2.68 13.10 -8.24
CA ASN A 181 1.26 13.45 -8.19
C ASN A 181 0.96 14.63 -7.25
N ALA A 182 1.95 15.44 -6.82
CA ALA A 182 1.70 16.63 -5.97
C ALA A 182 0.57 17.52 -6.49
N GLY A 183 0.55 17.83 -7.79
CA GLY A 183 -0.51 18.65 -8.39
C GLY A 183 -1.90 18.02 -8.27
N ARG A 184 -2.00 16.69 -8.38
CA ARG A 184 -3.26 15.95 -8.21
C ARG A 184 -3.70 15.92 -6.75
N VAL A 185 -2.77 15.68 -5.84
CA VAL A 185 -3.02 15.73 -4.39
C VAL A 185 -3.52 17.13 -3.99
N ALA A 186 -2.88 18.19 -4.48
CA ALA A 186 -3.28 19.57 -4.22
C ALA A 186 -4.66 19.92 -4.80
N GLN A 187 -5.07 19.27 -5.90
CA GLN A 187 -6.41 19.41 -6.50
C GLN A 187 -7.50 18.59 -5.78
N GLY A 188 -7.15 17.82 -4.75
CA GLY A 188 -8.08 16.94 -4.06
C GLY A 188 -8.48 15.72 -4.88
N CYS A 189 -7.63 15.28 -5.80
CA CYS A 189 -7.85 14.04 -6.55
C CYS A 189 -7.71 12.82 -5.65
N ILE A 190 -8.54 11.80 -5.86
CA ILE A 190 -8.49 10.53 -5.15
C ILE A 190 -7.71 9.48 -5.95
N PRO A 191 -6.88 8.65 -5.31
CA PRO A 191 -6.14 7.60 -5.98
C PRO A 191 -7.05 6.45 -6.43
N ILE A 192 -6.76 5.89 -7.60
CA ILE A 192 -7.39 4.69 -8.13
C ILE A 192 -6.40 3.54 -8.03
N TYR A 193 -6.82 2.46 -7.37
CA TYR A 193 -6.06 1.22 -7.23
C TYR A 193 -6.64 0.13 -8.14
N PHE A 194 -5.84 -0.88 -8.48
CA PHE A 194 -6.26 -1.99 -9.33
C PHE A 194 -6.51 -3.26 -8.51
N GLY A 195 -7.68 -3.86 -8.66
CA GLY A 195 -8.02 -5.11 -7.98
C GLY A 195 -7.94 -5.02 -6.46
N THR A 196 -7.36 -6.04 -5.83
CA THR A 196 -7.09 -6.08 -4.39
C THR A 196 -5.74 -5.47 -4.01
N ASP A 197 -4.94 -5.08 -5.01
CA ASP A 197 -3.60 -4.58 -4.81
C ASP A 197 -3.65 -3.08 -4.44
N ARG A 198 -3.23 -2.77 -3.22
CA ARG A 198 -3.31 -1.43 -2.63
C ARG A 198 -1.97 -0.75 -2.49
N CYS A 199 -0.93 -1.25 -3.18
CA CYS A 199 0.39 -0.64 -3.05
C CYS A 199 0.45 0.74 -3.69
N CYS A 200 0.62 0.84 -5.01
CA CYS A 200 0.69 2.14 -5.67
C CYS A 200 -0.57 2.43 -6.49
N PRO A 201 -1.12 3.66 -6.43
CA PRO A 201 -2.21 4.05 -7.31
C PRO A 201 -1.80 3.89 -8.78
N ILE A 202 -2.69 3.32 -9.59
CA ILE A 202 -2.51 3.20 -11.05
C ILE A 202 -3.01 4.44 -11.81
N SER A 203 -3.90 5.21 -11.17
CA SER A 203 -4.48 6.42 -11.74
C SER A 203 -5.07 7.30 -10.61
N TRP A 204 -5.66 8.42 -10.98
CA TRP A 204 -6.26 9.38 -10.06
C TRP A 204 -7.54 9.98 -10.66
N ARG A 205 -8.60 10.04 -9.86
CA ARG A 205 -9.85 10.73 -10.21
C ARG A 205 -9.84 12.12 -9.57
N CYS A 206 -9.79 13.15 -10.38
CA CYS A 206 -9.80 14.55 -9.93
C CYS A 206 -11.22 15.11 -9.94
N PRO A 207 -11.59 16.03 -9.04
CA PRO A 207 -12.94 16.61 -9.04
C PRO A 207 -13.26 17.35 -10.34
N ASP A 208 -14.50 17.20 -10.80
CA ASP A 208 -15.09 17.92 -11.92
C ASP A 208 -16.37 18.65 -11.46
N ASP A 209 -16.70 19.78 -12.09
CA ASP A 209 -17.87 20.57 -11.73
C ASP A 209 -19.20 19.87 -12.08
N ALA A 210 -19.19 18.90 -13.00
CA ALA A 210 -20.34 18.08 -13.35
C ALA A 210 -20.55 16.88 -12.41
N ASP A 211 -19.66 16.68 -11.44
CA ASP A 211 -19.72 15.53 -10.53
C ASP A 211 -20.97 15.57 -9.64
N THR A 212 -21.57 14.41 -9.46
CA THR A 212 -22.72 14.21 -8.59
C THR A 212 -22.46 13.07 -7.61
N VAL A 213 -23.12 13.13 -6.45
CA VAL A 213 -23.06 12.07 -5.45
C VAL A 213 -23.98 10.93 -5.86
N ILE A 214 -23.43 9.72 -5.97
CA ILE A 214 -24.18 8.49 -6.21
C ILE A 214 -24.40 7.81 -4.87
N VAL A 215 -25.66 7.71 -4.43
CA VAL A 215 -26.03 7.04 -3.16
C VAL A 215 -26.46 5.58 -3.36
N GLU A 216 -26.68 5.17 -4.61
CA GLU A 216 -27.08 3.80 -4.95
C GLU A 216 -25.96 2.82 -4.57
N GLY A 217 -26.30 1.77 -3.82
CA GLY A 217 -25.34 0.78 -3.33
C GLY A 217 -24.83 1.02 -1.91
N ARG A 218 -25.21 2.13 -1.26
CA ARG A 218 -24.94 2.34 0.16
C ARG A 218 -25.84 1.41 1.00
N LEU A 219 -25.24 0.55 1.82
CA LEU A 219 -25.97 -0.43 2.64
C LEU A 219 -26.68 0.21 3.85
N ASP A 220 -26.14 1.31 4.38
CA ASP A 220 -26.58 1.92 5.64
C ASP A 220 -27.19 3.32 5.45
N VAL A 221 -28.17 3.44 4.53
CA VAL A 221 -28.79 4.74 4.20
C VAL A 221 -29.50 5.39 5.40
N ASP A 222 -30.01 4.59 6.33
CA ASP A 222 -30.84 5.02 7.46
C ASP A 222 -30.07 5.24 8.78
N VAL A 223 -28.74 5.02 8.79
CA VAL A 223 -27.92 5.23 9.99
C VAL A 223 -27.50 6.70 10.09
N SER A 224 -27.55 7.27 11.30
CA SER A 224 -27.09 8.65 11.50
C SER A 224 -25.62 8.77 11.12
N VAL A 225 -25.33 9.60 10.13
CA VAL A 225 -23.96 9.82 9.68
C VAL A 225 -23.20 10.64 10.71
N ASP A 226 -22.10 10.10 11.24
CA ASP A 226 -21.15 10.88 12.04
C ASP A 226 -20.58 12.01 11.16
N PRO A 227 -20.76 13.29 11.53
CA PRO A 227 -20.19 14.41 10.78
C PRO A 227 -18.68 14.32 10.56
N LYS A 228 -17.95 13.58 11.41
CA LYS A 228 -16.50 13.34 11.29
C LYS A 228 -16.13 12.30 10.22
N MET A 229 -17.10 11.49 9.78
CA MET A 229 -16.93 10.42 8.79
C MET A 229 -17.41 10.88 7.40
N LYS A 230 -17.02 12.09 7.03
CA LYS A 230 -17.33 12.70 5.74
C LYS A 230 -16.06 13.02 4.97
N CYS A 231 -16.10 12.76 3.68
CA CYS A 231 -15.01 13.10 2.76
C CYS A 231 -15.45 14.25 1.85
N THR A 232 -14.51 15.14 1.53
CA THR A 232 -14.73 16.19 0.54
C THR A 232 -14.12 15.80 -0.79
N PHE A 233 -14.87 15.96 -1.87
CA PHE A 233 -14.38 15.76 -3.23
C PHE A 233 -14.80 16.94 -4.11
N GLY A 234 -13.85 17.86 -4.34
CA GLY A 234 -14.17 19.17 -4.90
C GLY A 234 -15.20 19.91 -4.03
N LYS A 235 -16.37 20.20 -4.60
CA LYS A 235 -17.49 20.84 -3.89
C LYS A 235 -18.44 19.85 -3.20
N LEU A 236 -18.26 18.55 -3.44
CA LEU A 236 -19.14 17.50 -2.92
C LEU A 236 -18.73 17.09 -1.51
N ASN A 237 -19.73 16.72 -0.72
CA ASN A 237 -19.55 16.06 0.58
C ASN A 237 -20.12 14.65 0.46
N LEU A 238 -19.28 13.66 0.73
CA LEU A 238 -19.56 12.25 0.59
C LEU A 238 -19.61 11.60 1.96
N ASN A 239 -20.60 10.74 2.18
CA ASN A 239 -20.64 9.84 3.32
C ASN A 239 -19.93 8.53 2.95
N VAL A 240 -19.56 7.74 3.97
CA VAL A 240 -19.00 6.40 3.73
C VAL A 240 -19.97 5.56 2.90
N GLY A 241 -19.48 5.00 1.80
CA GLY A 241 -20.27 4.20 0.86
C GLY A 241 -20.92 4.98 -0.28
N ASP A 242 -20.86 6.31 -0.29
CA ASP A 242 -21.26 7.11 -1.45
C ASP A 242 -20.24 6.98 -2.59
N GLY A 243 -20.73 6.97 -3.82
CA GLY A 243 -19.93 7.04 -5.05
C GLY A 243 -19.93 8.44 -5.68
N VAL A 244 -19.12 8.60 -6.73
CA VAL A 244 -19.07 9.81 -7.57
C VAL A 244 -19.26 9.39 -9.03
N SER A 245 -20.01 10.18 -9.81
CA SER A 245 -20.30 9.97 -11.23
C SER A 245 -19.09 10.06 -12.16
#